data_AF-A0A7R9ZSC2-F1
#
_entry.id   AF-A0A7R9ZSC2-F1
#
_cell.length_a   1.000
_cell.length_b   1.000
_cell.length_c   1.000
_cell.angle_alpha   90.00
_cell.angle_beta   90.00
_cell.angle_gamma   90.00
#
_symmetry.space_group_name_H-M   'P 1'
#
loop_
_entity.id
_entity.type
_entity.pdbx_description
1 polymer ?
#
loop_
_entity_poly.entity_id
_entity_poly.type
_entity_poly.pdbx_seq_one_letter_code
_entity_poly.pdbx_strand_id
1 'polypeptide(L)'
;KLGDEDTFLVNFLLPFGNLVSYFTIPPLEEFPGKLRDVWQKFLKGDQQYRDARLKLLPVVVDGPWIVRAAVGNGTAPALLGQVIPLQYFFNEPDGNRKGVYEVDVIITASRIAKGILSVVKGHTKSLSIAFAFIIEAAEQHELPETVLACFQVHALHLEDCPHLPDSDMDGVTEQ
;
A
#
# COMPACT_ATOMS: atom_id res chain seq x y z
N LYS A 1 -8.52 -8.23 16.47
CA LYS A 1 -7.46 -9.14 15.98
C LYS A 1 -7.61 -9.22 14.47
N LEU A 2 -6.56 -9.58 13.73
CA LEU A 2 -6.68 -9.69 12.26
C LEU A 2 -7.82 -10.68 11.92
N GLY A 3 -8.76 -10.29 11.06
CA GLY A 3 -9.91 -11.10 10.69
C GLY A 3 -11.20 -10.89 11.49
N ASP A 4 -11.18 -10.08 12.57
CA ASP A 4 -12.42 -9.69 13.30
C ASP A 4 -13.17 -8.56 12.58
N GLU A 5 -12.47 -7.78 11.76
CA GLU A 5 -12.98 -6.67 10.99
C GLU A 5 -12.49 -6.73 9.55
N ASP A 6 -13.15 -5.98 8.68
CA ASP A 6 -12.68 -5.78 7.32
C ASP A 6 -11.25 -5.24 7.34
N THR A 7 -10.41 -5.75 6.45
CA THR A 7 -8.98 -5.47 6.45
C THR A 7 -8.55 -4.98 5.08
N PHE A 8 -7.96 -3.79 5.04
CA PHE A 8 -7.23 -3.30 3.89
C PHE A 8 -5.75 -3.59 4.11
N LEU A 9 -5.09 -4.14 3.10
CA LEU A 9 -3.68 -4.47 3.21
C LEU A 9 -2.93 -4.10 1.93
N VAL A 10 -1.71 -3.62 2.13
CA VAL A 10 -0.81 -3.24 1.05
C VAL A 10 0.49 -4.01 1.23
N ASN A 11 0.82 -4.80 0.21
CA ASN A 11 2.00 -5.64 0.17
C ASN A 11 2.97 -5.09 -0.88
N PHE A 12 4.10 -4.54 -0.43
CA PHE A 12 5.17 -4.15 -1.33
C PHE A 12 6.07 -5.35 -1.61
N LEU A 13 6.02 -5.85 -2.86
CA LEU A 13 6.87 -6.94 -3.32
C LEU A 13 8.25 -6.37 -3.70
N LEU A 14 9.18 -6.46 -2.76
CA LEU A 14 10.54 -5.95 -2.91
C LEU A 14 11.46 -7.08 -3.41
N PRO A 15 12.60 -6.77 -4.06
CA PRO A 15 13.57 -7.78 -4.49
C PRO A 15 14.18 -8.64 -3.37
N PHE A 16 13.93 -8.29 -2.10
CA PHE A 16 14.54 -8.90 -0.93
C PHE A 16 13.52 -9.30 0.15
N GLY A 17 12.22 -9.25 -0.16
CA GLY A 17 11.16 -9.61 0.78
C GLY A 17 9.86 -8.85 0.53
N ASN A 18 8.91 -9.02 1.44
CA ASN A 18 7.63 -8.32 1.41
C ASN A 18 7.55 -7.32 2.58
N LEU A 19 7.12 -6.10 2.29
CA LEU A 19 6.72 -5.15 3.32
C LEU A 19 5.20 -5.07 3.30
N VAL A 20 4.57 -5.73 4.27
CA VAL A 20 3.11 -5.83 4.35
C VAL A 20 2.60 -4.92 5.45
N SER A 21 1.62 -4.08 5.12
CA SER A 21 0.92 -3.21 6.06
C SER A 21 -0.55 -3.61 6.12
N TYR A 22 -1.08 -3.78 7.33
CA TYR A 22 -2.46 -4.18 7.59
C TYR A 22 -3.20 -3.05 8.29
N PHE A 23 -4.39 -2.72 7.80
CA PHE A 23 -5.24 -1.68 8.35
C PHE A 23 -6.64 -2.25 8.59
N THR A 24 -7.15 -2.06 9.80
CA THR A 24 -8.56 -2.31 10.08
C THR A 24 -9.39 -1.24 9.40
N ILE A 25 -10.40 -1.69 8.65
CA ILE A 25 -11.43 -0.86 8.05
C ILE A 25 -12.59 -0.81 9.04
N PRO A 26 -12.91 0.35 9.64
CA PRO A 26 -14.06 0.46 10.53
C PRO A 26 -15.37 0.27 9.74
N PRO A 27 -16.50 0.05 10.43
CA PRO A 27 -17.81 0.04 9.79
C PRO A 27 -18.04 1.29 8.92
N LEU A 28 -18.75 1.13 7.80
CA LEU A 28 -18.94 2.21 6.81
C LEU A 28 -19.68 3.42 7.37
N GLU A 29 -20.42 3.25 8.46
CA GLU A 29 -21.12 4.31 9.19
C GLU A 29 -20.16 5.23 9.94
N GLU A 30 -18.97 4.73 10.29
CA GLU A 30 -17.91 5.48 10.96
C GLU A 30 -16.96 6.18 9.98
N PHE A 31 -17.03 5.83 8.69
CA PHE A 31 -16.22 6.49 7.66
C PHE A 31 -16.59 7.98 7.54
N PRO A 32 -15.59 8.87 7.32
CA PRO A 32 -15.87 10.21 6.86
C PRO A 32 -16.73 10.16 5.58
N GLY A 33 -17.82 10.93 5.52
CA GLY A 33 -18.82 10.80 4.44
C GLY A 33 -18.23 10.87 3.03
N LYS A 34 -17.23 11.75 2.80
CA LYS A 34 -16.52 11.85 1.51
C LYS A 34 -15.73 10.59 1.17
N LEU A 35 -15.05 10.01 2.16
CA LEU A 35 -14.24 8.81 1.98
C LEU A 35 -15.11 7.57 1.80
N ARG A 36 -16.28 7.51 2.46
CA ARG A 36 -17.20 6.37 2.39
C ARG A 36 -17.60 6.05 0.95
N ASP A 37 -18.07 7.06 0.22
CA ASP A 37 -18.59 6.84 -1.13
C ASP A 37 -17.44 6.53 -2.11
N VAL A 38 -16.29 7.19 -1.96
CA VAL A 38 -15.06 6.91 -2.72
C VAL A 38 -14.56 5.48 -2.48
N TRP A 39 -14.52 5.05 -1.22
CA TRP A 39 -14.12 3.70 -0.84
C TRP A 39 -15.04 2.64 -1.45
N GLN A 40 -16.36 2.80 -1.33
CA GLN A 40 -17.31 1.85 -1.91
C GLN A 40 -17.18 1.72 -3.43
N LYS A 41 -16.99 2.83 -4.15
CA LYS A 41 -16.77 2.79 -5.60
C LYS A 41 -15.43 2.14 -5.95
N PHE A 42 -14.38 2.39 -5.16
CA PHE A 42 -13.06 1.76 -5.33
C PHE A 42 -13.11 0.23 -5.14
N LEU A 43 -13.86 -0.26 -4.15
CA LEU A 43 -14.04 -1.70 -3.95
C LEU A 43 -14.71 -2.38 -5.16
N LYS A 44 -15.75 -1.75 -5.71
CA LYS A 44 -16.54 -2.26 -6.85
C LYS A 44 -15.88 -2.01 -8.21
N GLY A 45 -14.83 -1.20 -8.24
CA GLY A 45 -14.11 -0.86 -9.47
C GLY A 45 -13.36 -2.05 -10.04
N ASP A 46 -13.11 -2.04 -11.35
CA ASP A 46 -12.21 -2.98 -11.99
C ASP A 46 -10.73 -2.57 -11.80
N GLN A 47 -9.81 -3.35 -12.38
CA GLN A 47 -8.37 -3.06 -12.36
C GLN A 47 -8.07 -1.63 -12.84
N GLN A 48 -8.61 -1.24 -14.00
CA GLN A 48 -8.32 0.04 -14.62
C GLN A 48 -8.80 1.20 -13.75
N TYR A 49 -9.99 1.06 -13.16
CA TYR A 49 -10.55 2.04 -12.25
C TYR A 49 -9.70 2.21 -10.99
N ARG A 50 -9.23 1.11 -10.40
CA ARG A 50 -8.41 1.14 -9.19
C ARG A 50 -7.01 1.73 -9.46
N ASP A 51 -6.40 1.36 -10.58
CA ASP A 51 -5.08 1.89 -11.00
C ASP A 51 -5.10 3.39 -11.25
N ALA A 52 -6.21 3.90 -11.78
CA ALA A 52 -6.40 5.32 -11.99
C ALA A 52 -6.63 6.12 -10.69
N ARG A 53 -6.77 5.45 -9.53
CA ARG A 53 -7.18 6.12 -8.29
C ARG A 53 -6.30 5.87 -7.08
N LEU A 54 -5.62 4.74 -6.96
CA LEU A 54 -4.79 4.52 -5.78
C LEU A 54 -3.55 5.44 -5.80
N LYS A 55 -3.48 6.34 -4.83
CA LYS A 55 -2.37 7.28 -4.63
C LYS A 55 -1.54 6.88 -3.42
N LEU A 56 -0.23 7.12 -3.52
CA LEU A 56 0.72 7.01 -2.41
C LEU A 56 1.43 8.34 -2.19
N LEU A 57 1.44 8.80 -0.95
CA LEU A 57 2.26 9.91 -0.49
C LEU A 57 3.34 9.39 0.48
N PRO A 58 4.58 9.20 0.02
CA PRO A 58 5.71 8.95 0.89
C PRO A 58 6.28 10.28 1.41
N VAL A 59 6.53 10.36 2.72
CA VAL A 59 7.13 11.54 3.37
C VAL A 59 8.35 11.10 4.16
N VAL A 60 9.53 11.54 3.73
CA VAL A 60 10.74 11.38 4.52
C VAL A 60 10.66 12.33 5.71
N VAL A 61 10.40 11.79 6.89
CA VAL A 61 10.31 12.55 8.14
C VAL A 61 11.71 12.95 8.59
N ASP A 62 12.60 11.96 8.67
CA ASP A 62 14.01 12.13 9.01
C ASP A 62 14.88 11.23 8.12
N GLY A 63 16.04 11.74 7.71
CA GLY A 63 16.96 10.99 6.87
C GLY A 63 17.72 11.84 5.86
N PRO A 64 18.67 11.23 5.14
CA PRO A 64 19.60 11.93 4.25
C PRO A 64 18.90 12.65 3.09
N TRP A 65 19.46 13.79 2.67
CA TRP A 65 18.91 14.59 1.58
C TRP A 65 18.78 13.81 0.26
N ILE A 66 19.68 12.85 -0.01
CA ILE A 66 19.63 12.00 -1.20
C ILE A 66 18.38 11.11 -1.22
N VAL A 67 17.92 10.65 -0.05
CA VAL A 67 16.68 9.88 0.08
C VAL A 67 15.47 10.79 -0.18
N ARG A 68 15.48 12.03 0.37
CA ARG A 68 14.44 13.03 0.08
C ARG A 68 14.36 13.36 -1.42
N ALA A 69 15.50 13.52 -2.07
CA ALA A 69 15.56 13.79 -3.50
C ALA A 69 15.01 12.62 -4.34
N ALA A 70 15.30 11.37 -3.95
CA ALA A 70 14.81 10.19 -4.66
C ALA A 70 13.32 9.93 -4.44
N VAL A 71 12.82 10.11 -3.22
CA VAL A 71 11.41 9.87 -2.85
C VAL A 71 10.49 11.00 -3.31
N GLY A 72 11.01 12.23 -3.32
CA GLY A 72 10.25 13.44 -3.60
C GLY A 72 10.07 14.31 -2.35
N ASN A 73 9.51 15.51 -2.56
CA ASN A 73 9.38 16.54 -1.53
C ASN A 73 8.29 16.26 -0.47
N GLY A 74 7.51 15.18 -0.61
CA GLY A 74 6.47 14.79 0.35
C GLY A 74 5.23 15.66 0.34
N THR A 75 4.97 16.44 -0.72
CA THR A 75 3.78 17.31 -0.80
C THR A 75 2.77 16.90 -1.87
N ALA A 76 3.13 15.96 -2.76
CA ALA A 76 2.29 15.56 -3.88
C ALA A 76 2.16 14.02 -3.90
N PRO A 77 0.97 13.46 -3.64
CA PRO A 77 0.73 12.03 -3.79
C PRO A 77 0.86 11.61 -5.26
N ALA A 78 1.48 10.46 -5.52
CA ALA A 78 1.62 9.88 -6.86
C ALA A 78 0.57 8.79 -7.10
N LEU A 79 -0.02 8.74 -8.29
CA LEU A 79 -0.86 7.63 -8.73
C LEU A 79 0.00 6.39 -8.95
N LEU A 80 -0.18 5.37 -8.10
CA LEU A 80 0.66 4.17 -8.11
C LEU A 80 0.53 3.38 -9.42
N GLY A 81 -0.72 3.15 -9.87
CA GLY A 81 -1.01 2.33 -11.05
C GLY A 81 -0.46 2.90 -12.37
N GLN A 82 -0.05 4.17 -12.41
CA GLN A 82 0.59 4.76 -13.58
C GLN A 82 2.09 4.40 -13.71
N VAL A 83 2.74 4.09 -12.59
CA VAL A 83 4.21 3.94 -12.52
C VAL A 83 4.66 2.56 -12.04
N ILE A 84 3.78 1.83 -11.35
CA ILE A 84 4.04 0.52 -10.77
C ILE A 84 2.87 -0.40 -11.10
N PRO A 85 3.12 -1.62 -11.63
CA PRO A 85 2.07 -2.62 -11.77
C PRO A 85 1.48 -3.00 -10.41
N LEU A 86 0.15 -3.01 -10.34
CA LEU A 86 -0.60 -3.36 -9.13
C LEU A 86 -1.48 -4.58 -9.40
N GLN A 87 -1.66 -5.44 -8.38
CA GLN A 87 -2.67 -6.50 -8.40
C GLN A 87 -3.60 -6.32 -7.20
N TYR A 88 -4.90 -6.51 -7.42
CA TYR A 88 -5.92 -6.34 -6.38
C TYR A 88 -6.60 -7.67 -6.11
N PHE A 89 -6.58 -8.11 -4.85
CA PHE A 89 -7.28 -9.30 -4.38
C PHE A 89 -8.34 -8.85 -3.37
N PHE A 90 -9.49 -8.43 -3.90
CA PHE A 90 -10.57 -7.86 -3.10
C PHE A 90 -11.66 -8.90 -2.90
N ASN A 91 -11.76 -9.38 -1.68
CA ASN A 91 -12.73 -10.39 -1.27
C ASN A 91 -13.72 -9.72 -0.32
N GLU A 92 -14.96 -9.55 -0.78
CA GLU A 92 -16.03 -9.02 0.07
C GLU A 92 -16.32 -9.95 1.26
N PRO A 93 -16.92 -9.42 2.34
CA PRO A 93 -17.42 -10.22 3.44
C PRO A 93 -18.38 -11.30 2.95
N ASP A 94 -18.29 -12.50 3.52
CA ASP A 94 -19.16 -13.63 3.19
C ASP A 94 -19.50 -14.43 4.45
N GLY A 95 -20.77 -14.40 4.84
CA GLY A 95 -21.25 -14.97 6.10
C GLY A 95 -20.50 -14.38 7.30
N ASN A 96 -19.71 -15.21 7.99
CA ASN A 96 -18.90 -14.80 9.14
C ASN A 96 -17.49 -14.32 8.75
N ARG A 97 -17.10 -14.42 7.46
CA ARG A 97 -15.79 -13.99 6.97
C ARG A 97 -15.83 -12.50 6.69
N LYS A 98 -14.86 -11.76 7.22
CA LYS A 98 -14.68 -10.33 6.99
C LYS A 98 -14.04 -10.05 5.62
N GLY A 99 -14.24 -8.83 5.14
CA GLY A 99 -13.67 -8.36 3.89
C GLY A 99 -12.15 -8.29 3.97
N VAL A 100 -11.48 -8.71 2.89
CA VAL A 100 -10.03 -8.62 2.76
C VAL A 100 -9.72 -7.97 1.43
N TYR A 101 -9.06 -6.81 1.50
CA TYR A 101 -8.80 -5.95 0.35
C TYR A 101 -7.30 -5.75 0.20
N GLU A 102 -6.66 -6.65 -0.55
CA GLU A 102 -5.22 -6.67 -0.76
C GLU A 102 -4.81 -5.95 -2.04
N VAL A 103 -3.76 -5.14 -1.93
CA VAL A 103 -3.06 -4.53 -3.06
C VAL A 103 -1.60 -4.96 -3.03
N ASP A 104 -1.20 -5.69 -4.05
CA ASP A 104 0.19 -6.00 -4.32
C ASP A 104 0.82 -4.86 -5.14
N VAL A 105 1.88 -4.26 -4.58
CA VAL A 105 2.67 -3.22 -5.22
C VAL A 105 3.96 -3.85 -5.73
N ILE A 106 4.02 -4.16 -7.03
CA ILE A 106 5.08 -4.99 -7.63
C ILE A 106 6.30 -4.13 -7.98
N ILE A 107 7.08 -3.76 -6.97
CA ILE A 107 8.26 -2.87 -7.12
C ILE A 107 9.28 -3.45 -8.11
N THR A 108 9.47 -4.77 -8.10
CA THR A 108 10.41 -5.49 -8.99
C THR A 108 10.11 -5.27 -10.48
N ALA A 109 8.85 -4.98 -10.84
CA ALA A 109 8.39 -4.77 -12.21
C ALA A 109 8.53 -3.32 -12.71
N SER A 110 8.82 -2.34 -11.84
CA SER A 110 8.96 -0.93 -12.23
C SER A 110 10.41 -0.44 -12.18
N ARG A 111 10.92 0.09 -13.30
CA ARG A 111 12.28 0.66 -13.35
C ARG A 111 12.41 1.88 -12.44
N ILE A 112 11.39 2.74 -12.42
CA ILE A 112 11.36 3.94 -11.57
C ILE A 112 11.37 3.52 -10.10
N ALA A 113 10.49 2.61 -9.71
CA ALA A 113 10.40 2.16 -8.32
C ALA A 113 11.67 1.47 -7.83
N LYS A 114 12.30 0.64 -8.68
CA LYS A 114 13.63 0.06 -8.39
C LYS A 114 14.71 1.11 -8.20
N GLY A 115 14.68 2.19 -8.99
CA GLY A 115 15.60 3.32 -8.84
C GLY A 115 15.48 3.96 -7.46
N ILE A 116 14.26 4.31 -7.05
CA ILE A 116 13.97 4.89 -5.73
C ILE A 116 14.38 3.93 -4.62
N LEU A 117 13.99 2.66 -4.73
CA LEU A 117 14.31 1.63 -3.74
C LEU A 117 15.82 1.45 -3.56
N SER A 118 16.62 1.52 -4.62
CA SER A 118 18.08 1.36 -4.52
C SER A 118 18.73 2.42 -3.62
N VAL A 119 18.20 3.65 -3.64
CA VAL A 119 18.64 4.75 -2.77
C VAL A 119 18.14 4.56 -1.35
N VAL A 120 16.84 4.25 -1.18
CA VAL A 120 16.20 4.07 0.14
C VAL A 120 16.84 2.92 0.91
N LYS A 121 17.09 1.78 0.24
CA LYS A 121 17.63 0.55 0.86
C LYS A 121 18.94 0.79 1.60
N GLY A 122 19.82 1.64 1.07
CA GLY A 122 21.12 1.95 1.69
C GLY A 122 21.02 2.73 3.00
N HIS A 123 19.85 3.28 3.33
CA HIS A 123 19.68 4.23 4.43
C HIS A 123 18.59 3.82 5.44
N THR A 124 18.02 2.62 5.31
CA THR A 124 16.84 2.21 6.11
C THR A 124 17.07 2.30 7.61
N LYS A 125 18.29 2.04 8.09
CA LYS A 125 18.70 2.07 9.50
C LYS A 125 18.70 3.46 10.14
N SER A 126 18.76 4.52 9.32
CA SER A 126 18.79 5.92 9.76
C SER A 126 17.72 6.75 9.05
N LEU A 127 16.62 6.10 8.64
CA LEU A 127 15.53 6.70 7.90
C LEU A 127 14.23 6.57 8.70
N SER A 128 13.51 7.69 8.80
CA SER A 128 12.10 7.73 9.18
C SER A 128 11.29 8.12 7.96
N ILE A 129 10.41 7.23 7.49
CA ILE A 129 9.56 7.49 6.34
C ILE A 129 8.12 7.13 6.69
N ALA A 130 7.22 8.06 6.43
CA ALA A 130 5.78 7.89 6.55
C ALA A 130 5.18 7.62 5.18
N PHE A 131 4.11 6.84 5.15
CA PHE A 131 3.33 6.53 3.96
C PHE A 131 1.87 6.86 4.26
N ALA A 132 1.23 7.57 3.34
CA ALA A 132 -0.21 7.75 3.34
C ALA A 132 -0.80 7.24 2.02
N PHE A 133 -1.81 6.39 2.12
CA PHE A 133 -2.62 5.91 1.01
C PHE A 133 -3.85 6.79 0.86
N ILE A 134 -4.12 7.22 -0.36
CA ILE A 134 -5.25 8.08 -0.70
C ILE A 134 -5.95 7.46 -1.91
N ILE A 135 -7.27 7.59 -1.99
CA ILE A 135 -8.01 7.24 -3.20
C ILE A 135 -8.37 8.54 -3.91
N GLU A 136 -8.04 8.63 -5.19
CA GLU A 136 -8.35 9.76 -6.04
C GLU A 136 -9.85 9.98 -6.14
N ALA A 137 -10.26 11.21 -5.83
CA ALA A 137 -11.62 11.69 -6.03
C ALA A 137 -11.88 11.88 -7.52
N ALA A 138 -13.07 11.51 -7.98
CA ALA A 138 -13.51 11.77 -9.35
C ALA A 138 -14.60 12.84 -9.44
N GLU A 139 -15.26 13.15 -8.34
CA GLU A 139 -16.36 14.11 -8.29
C GLU A 139 -16.06 15.27 -7.33
N GLN A 140 -16.58 16.47 -7.64
CA GLN A 140 -16.28 17.68 -6.87
C GLN A 140 -16.67 17.57 -5.39
N HIS A 141 -17.73 16.82 -5.07
CA HIS A 141 -18.20 16.64 -3.70
C HIS A 141 -17.32 15.69 -2.88
N GLU A 142 -16.50 14.86 -3.56
CA GLU A 142 -15.53 13.95 -2.96
C GLU A 142 -14.23 14.69 -2.54
N LEU A 143 -14.05 15.94 -2.99
CA LEU A 143 -12.87 16.77 -2.69
C LEU A 143 -12.99 17.61 -1.40
N PRO A 144 -11.88 17.94 -0.73
CA PRO A 144 -10.54 17.39 -0.97
C PRO A 144 -10.45 15.92 -0.57
N GLU A 145 -9.51 15.18 -1.14
CA GLU A 145 -9.29 13.78 -0.83
C GLU A 145 -8.95 13.58 0.65
N THR A 146 -9.37 12.45 1.21
CA THR A 146 -9.08 12.05 2.59
C THR A 146 -8.08 10.89 2.59
N VAL A 147 -7.13 10.91 3.52
CA VAL A 147 -6.21 9.78 3.73
C VAL A 147 -7.01 8.55 4.15
N LEU A 148 -6.85 7.45 3.43
CA LEU A 148 -7.47 6.17 3.75
C LEU A 148 -6.74 5.48 4.91
N ALA A 149 -5.42 5.42 4.80
CA ALA A 149 -4.57 4.72 5.76
C ALA A 149 -3.18 5.35 5.77
N CYS A 150 -2.50 5.33 6.91
CA CYS A 150 -1.12 5.77 7.00
C CYS A 150 -0.35 4.97 8.05
N PHE A 151 0.97 4.92 7.85
CA PHE A 151 1.90 4.35 8.82
C PHE A 151 3.26 5.02 8.67
N GLN A 152 4.09 4.89 9.69
CA GLN A 152 5.48 5.34 9.66
C GLN A 152 6.39 4.21 10.10
N VAL A 153 7.51 4.05 9.40
CA VAL A 153 8.60 3.17 9.80
C VAL A 153 9.80 4.01 10.21
N HIS A 154 10.53 3.53 11.20
CA HIS A 154 11.72 4.17 11.74
C HIS A 154 12.83 3.14 11.83
N ALA A 155 14.02 3.50 11.32
CA ALA A 155 15.26 2.74 11.49
C ALA A 155 15.09 1.23 11.20
N LEU A 156 14.66 0.88 9.99
CA LEU A 156 14.42 -0.52 9.63
C LEU A 156 15.74 -1.27 9.40
N HIS A 157 16.00 -2.25 10.26
CA HIS A 157 17.12 -3.18 10.16
C HIS A 157 16.71 -4.40 9.33
N LEU A 158 16.95 -4.33 8.01
CA LEU A 158 16.54 -5.37 7.07
C LEU A 158 17.23 -6.72 7.32
N GLU A 159 18.44 -6.71 7.89
CA GLU A 159 19.19 -7.93 8.23
C GLU A 159 18.59 -8.72 9.40
N ASP A 160 17.78 -8.07 10.24
CA ASP A 160 17.13 -8.70 11.38
C ASP A 160 15.76 -9.26 11.02
N CYS A 161 15.28 -9.01 9.79
CA CYS A 161 14.01 -9.53 9.32
C CYS A 161 14.09 -11.07 9.17
N PRO A 162 13.16 -11.82 9.77
CA PRO A 162 13.14 -13.26 9.63
C PRO A 162 12.91 -13.64 8.17
N HIS A 163 13.59 -14.70 7.72
CA HIS A 163 13.27 -15.32 6.45
C HIS A 163 11.84 -15.84 6.50
N LEU A 164 11.12 -15.67 5.38
CA LEU A 164 9.88 -16.43 5.19
C LEU A 164 10.21 -17.91 5.26
N PRO A 165 9.35 -18.74 5.90
CA PRO A 165 9.54 -20.18 5.88
C PRO A 165 9.60 -20.66 4.42
N ASP A 166 10.45 -21.64 4.15
CA ASP A 166 10.49 -22.30 2.84
C ASP A 166 9.09 -22.85 2.55
N SER A 167 8.47 -22.35 1.48
CA SER A 167 7.25 -22.94 0.95
C SER A 167 7.64 -24.20 0.17
N ASP A 168 7.30 -25.38 0.67
CA ASP A 168 7.35 -26.63 -0.11
C ASP A 168 6.36 -26.52 -1.28
N MET A 169 6.80 -25.90 -2.36
CA MET A 169 6.02 -25.80 -3.61
C MET A 169 5.99 -27.14 -4.36
N ASP A 170 6.76 -28.14 -3.90
CA ASP A 170 6.82 -29.49 -4.47
C ASP A 170 5.57 -30.34 -4.17
N GLY A 171 4.65 -29.85 -3.33
CA GLY A 171 3.41 -30.54 -2.95
C GLY A 171 2.13 -30.08 -3.66
N VAL A 172 2.18 -28.99 -4.44
CA VAL A 172 0.99 -28.47 -5.16
C VAL A 172 0.91 -29.11 -6.54
N THR A 173 0.49 -30.37 -6.59
CA THR A 173 -0.09 -30.93 -7.82
C THR A 173 -1.38 -30.18 -8.13
N GLU A 174 -1.46 -29.59 -9.31
CA GLU A 174 -2.70 -29.08 -9.90
C GLU A 174 -3.81 -30.16 -9.79
N GLN A 175 -4.90 -29.84 -9.11
CA GLN A 175 -6.19 -30.55 -9.23
C GLN A 175 -7.16 -29.68 -10.02
#